data_AF-A0A6C1QU91-F1
#
_entry.id   AF-A0A6C1QU91-F1
#
_cell.length_a   1.000
_cell.length_b   1.000
_cell.length_c   1.000
_cell.angle_alpha   90.00
_cell.angle_beta   90.00
_cell.angle_gamma   90.00
#
_symmetry.space_group_name_H-M   'P 1'
#
loop_
_entity.id
_entity.type
_entity.pdbx_description
1 polymer ?
#
loop_
_entity_poly.entity_id
_entity_poly.type
_entity_poly.pdbx_seq_one_letter_code
_entity_poly.pdbx_strand_id
1 'polypeptide(L)' 'MGLTHQPIVHRGELATQLSRRSADRVEYLPARIADGVVEPCAYRGSNHINGVADANCLIRMELDQTHIAQGSVVHVRQI' A
#
# COMPACT_ATOMS: atom_id res chain seq x y z
N MET A 1 5.43 29.50 -10.01
CA MET A 1 5.69 28.30 -10.83
C MET A 1 5.61 27.10 -9.91
N GLY A 2 4.78 26.11 -10.22
CA GLY A 2 4.54 24.92 -9.39
C GLY A 2 5.20 23.67 -9.97
N LEU A 3 5.54 22.72 -9.12
CA LEU A 3 6.05 21.41 -9.53
C LEU A 3 4.89 20.54 -10.02
N THR A 4 4.90 20.16 -11.30
CA THR A 4 3.98 19.15 -11.86
C THR A 4 4.58 17.77 -11.66
N HIS A 5 4.48 17.23 -10.45
CA HIS A 5 4.98 15.89 -10.14
C HIS A 5 3.92 14.84 -10.46
N GLN A 6 4.25 13.88 -11.32
CA GLN A 6 3.43 12.70 -11.58
C GLN A 6 4.03 11.50 -10.82
N PRO A 7 3.30 10.89 -9.87
CA PRO A 7 3.81 9.74 -9.15
C PRO A 7 3.92 8.52 -10.06
N ILE A 8 4.97 7.74 -9.85
CA ILE A 8 5.12 6.44 -10.49
C ILE A 8 4.15 5.47 -9.82
N VAL A 9 3.31 4.82 -10.63
CA VAL A 9 2.34 3.83 -10.19
C VAL A 9 2.67 2.49 -10.84
N HIS A 10 2.81 1.46 -10.01
CA HIS A 10 3.06 0.10 -10.44
C HIS A 10 1.81 -0.76 -10.26
N ARG A 11 1.73 -1.85 -11.00
CA ARG A 11 0.72 -2.91 -10.81
C ARG A 11 1.44 -4.16 -10.32
N GLY A 12 0.85 -4.83 -9.34
CA GLY A 12 1.40 -6.08 -8.84
C GLY A 12 0.37 -6.91 -8.09
N GLU A 13 0.69 -8.17 -7.88
CA GLU A 13 -0.14 -9.15 -7.19
C GLU A 13 0.08 -9.07 -5.68
N LEU A 14 -1.02 -8.97 -4.93
CA LEU A 14 -0.97 -8.87 -3.48
C LEU A 14 -0.57 -10.21 -2.84
N ALA A 15 0.59 -10.26 -2.19
CA ALA A 15 1.17 -11.47 -1.61
C ALA A 15 0.35 -12.04 -0.43
N THR A 16 -0.27 -11.16 0.36
CA THR A 16 -1.06 -11.54 1.53
C THR A 16 -2.35 -10.73 1.60
N GLN A 17 -3.42 -11.33 2.10
CA GLN A 17 -4.69 -10.63 2.24
C GLN A 17 -4.54 -9.36 3.09
N LEU A 18 -5.19 -8.28 2.64
CA LEU A 18 -5.21 -7.02 3.37
C LEU A 18 -6.57 -6.85 4.02
N SER A 19 -6.59 -6.53 5.31
CA SER A 19 -7.82 -6.22 6.03
C SER A 19 -7.61 -5.05 6.99
N ARG A 20 -8.60 -4.17 7.04
CA ARG A 20 -8.63 -3.04 7.97
C ARG A 20 -9.96 -2.98 8.71
N ARG A 21 -9.93 -2.33 9.88
CA ARG A 21 -11.06 -2.31 10.82
C ARG A 21 -12.17 -1.34 10.42
N SER A 22 -11.81 -0.21 9.81
CA SER A 22 -12.74 0.79 9.31
C SER A 22 -12.34 1.21 7.89
N ALA A 23 -13.32 1.66 7.12
CA ALA A 23 -13.12 2.18 5.77
C ALA A 23 -13.76 3.57 5.58
N ASP A 24 -13.82 4.32 6.67
CA ASP A 24 -14.34 5.69 6.78
C ASP A 24 -13.47 6.74 6.09
N ARG A 25 -12.26 6.35 5.66
CA ARG A 25 -11.32 7.19 4.92
C ARG A 25 -10.52 6.40 3.90
N VAL A 26 -10.01 7.12 2.91
CA VAL A 26 -8.91 6.62 2.07
C VAL A 26 -7.67 6.45 2.95
N GLU A 27 -6.98 5.32 2.80
CA GLU A 27 -5.80 5.01 3.60
C GLU A 27 -4.65 4.56 2.70
N TYR A 28 -3.44 4.98 3.05
CA TYR A 28 -2.22 4.55 2.38
C TYR A 28 -1.44 3.66 3.32
N LEU A 29 -1.20 2.42 2.90
CA LEU A 29 -0.51 1.41 3.68
C LEU A 29 0.87 1.18 3.08
N PRO A 30 1.95 1.23 3.89
CA PRO A 30 3.29 0.94 3.42
C PRO A 30 3.37 -0.49 2.91
N ALA A 31 4.03 -0.66 1.77
CA ALA A 31 4.26 -1.94 1.16
C ALA A 31 5.60 -1.96 0.43
N ARG A 32 6.04 -3.17 0.11
CA ARG A 32 7.17 -3.42 -0.77
C ARG A 32 6.66 -4.07 -2.04
N ILE A 33 7.08 -3.54 -3.19
CA ILE A 33 6.95 -4.20 -4.48
C ILE A 33 8.30 -4.74 -4.96
N ALA A 34 8.33 -6.00 -5.38
CA ALA A 34 9.47 -6.65 -6.02
C ALA A 34 8.95 -7.70 -7.00
N ASP A 35 9.50 -7.74 -8.23
CA ASP A 35 9.14 -8.73 -9.26
C ASP A 35 7.63 -8.88 -9.52
N GLY A 36 6.89 -7.76 -9.44
CA GLY A 36 5.44 -7.74 -9.64
C GLY A 36 4.62 -8.26 -8.44
N VAL A 37 5.27 -8.62 -7.33
CA VAL A 37 4.61 -9.03 -6.08
C VAL A 37 4.60 -7.86 -5.10
N VAL A 38 3.45 -7.61 -4.48
CA VAL A 38 3.22 -6.54 -3.50
C VAL A 38 3.00 -7.15 -2.12
N GLU A 39 3.90 -6.84 -1.20
CA GLU A 39 3.84 -7.30 0.19
C GLU A 39 3.57 -6.11 1.13
N PRO A 40 2.45 -6.10 1.87
CA PRO A 40 2.17 -5.08 2.88
C PRO A 40 3.19 -5.14 4.02
N CYS A 41 3.74 -3.99 4.40
CA CYS A 41 4.65 -3.91 5.54
C CYS A 41 3.85 -3.94 6.86
N ALA A 42 4.44 -4.52 7.90
CA ALA A 42 3.81 -4.58 9.22
C ALA A 42 3.69 -3.18 9.83
N TYR A 43 2.52 -2.56 9.69
CA TYR A 43 2.23 -1.22 10.16
C TYR A 43 1.26 -1.28 11.36
N ARG A 44 1.78 -1.64 12.54
CA ARG A 44 1.01 -1.72 13.81
C ARG A 44 1.84 -1.23 15.01
N GLY A 45 1.14 -0.78 16.06
CA GLY A 45 1.74 -0.47 17.38
C GLY A 45 2.62 0.77 17.40
N SER A 46 3.62 0.86 18.27
CA SER A 46 4.58 1.99 18.32
C SER A 46 5.66 1.91 17.23
N ASN A 47 5.64 0.88 16.38
CA ASN A 47 6.73 0.54 15.45
C ASN A 47 6.55 1.08 14.02
N HIS A 48 5.81 2.19 13.86
CA HIS A 48 5.39 2.72 12.55
C HIS A 48 6.56 3.13 11.66
N ILE A 49 7.66 3.64 12.25
CA ILE A 49 8.85 4.07 11.51
C ILE A 49 9.52 2.87 10.82
N ASN A 50 9.64 1.74 11.53
CA ASN A 50 10.29 0.54 10.99
C ASN A 50 9.47 -0.05 9.83
N GLY A 51 8.14 -0.07 9.95
CA GLY A 51 7.28 -0.51 8.85
C GLY A 51 7.35 0.36 7.59
N VAL A 52 7.74 1.64 7.72
CA VAL A 52 7.96 2.53 6.57
C VAL A 52 9.39 2.40 6.03
N ALA A 53 10.38 2.09 6.89
CA ALA A 53 11.77 1.95 6.48
C ALA A 53 11.99 0.85 5.43
N ASP A 54 11.19 -0.22 5.50
CA ASP A 54 11.25 -1.34 4.54
C ASP A 54 10.34 -1.16 3.31
N ALA A 55 9.53 -0.09 3.28
CA ALA A 55 8.57 0.16 2.22
C ALA A 55 9.22 0.91 1.04
N ASN A 56 8.85 0.51 -0.18
CA ASN A 56 9.21 1.23 -1.41
C ASN A 56 7.98 1.69 -2.21
N CYS A 57 6.78 1.37 -1.72
CA CYS A 57 5.52 1.81 -2.28
C CYS A 57 4.42 1.92 -1.23
N LEU A 58 3.29 2.50 -1.64
CA LEU A 58 2.07 2.62 -0.85
C LEU A 58 0.91 1.95 -1.58
N ILE A 59 0.20 1.08 -0.88
CA ILE A 59 -1.11 0.57 -1.30
C ILE A 59 -2.16 1.60 -0.90
N ARG A 60 -3.03 1.99 -1.85
CA ARG A 60 -4.16 2.87 -1.56
C ARG A 60 -5.42 2.03 -1.36
N MET A 61 -6.00 2.09 -0.17
CA MET A 61 -7.32 1.52 0.10
C MET A 61 -8.38 2.61 -0.01
N GLU A 62 -9.41 2.36 -0.81
CA GLU A 62 -10.52 3.31 -1.04
C GLU A 62 -11.52 3.33 0.11
N LEU A 63 -12.32 4.39 0.19
CA LEU A 63 -13.52 4.42 1.04
C LEU A 63 -14.36 3.15 0.83
N ASP A 64 -14.93 2.64 1.90
CA ASP A 64 -15.74 1.41 1.95
C ASP A 64 -14.98 0.10 1.59
N GLN A 65 -13.72 0.18 1.17
CA GLN A 65 -12.88 -0.99 0.94
C GLN A 65 -12.24 -1.44 2.27
N THR A 66 -12.76 -2.51 2.86
CA THR A 66 -12.23 -3.08 4.12
C THR A 66 -11.30 -4.27 3.89
N HIS A 67 -11.35 -4.87 2.70
CA HIS A 67 -10.62 -6.08 2.36
C HIS A 67 -10.09 -6.05 0.93
N ILE A 68 -8.89 -6.60 0.73
CA ILE A 68 -8.34 -6.96 -0.57
C ILE A 68 -7.84 -8.40 -0.46
N ALA A 69 -8.34 -9.27 -1.34
CA ALA A 69 -7.96 -10.67 -1.32
C ALA A 69 -6.50 -10.86 -1.77
N GLN A 70 -5.83 -11.85 -1.19
CA GLN A 70 -4.55 -12.34 -1.70
C GLN A 70 -4.68 -12.71 -3.18
N GLY A 71 -3.64 -12.46 -3.98
CA GLY A 71 -3.64 -12.70 -5.42
C GLY A 71 -4.35 -11.61 -6.24
N SER A 72 -4.96 -10.61 -5.59
CA SER A 72 -5.56 -9.49 -6.31
C SER A 72 -4.48 -8.60 -6.91
N VAL A 73 -4.69 -8.17 -8.15
CA VAL A 73 -3.85 -7.15 -8.76
C VAL A 73 -4.20 -5.79 -8.19
N VAL A 74 -3.23 -5.13 -7.55
CA VAL A 74 -3.37 -3.81 -6.94
C VAL A 74 -2.48 -2.79 -7.64
N HIS A 75 -2.87 -1.52 -7.56
CA HIS A 75 -2.06 -0.40 -8.00
C HIS A 75 -1.37 0.23 -6.80
N VAL A 76 -0.04 0.37 -6.87
CA VAL A 76 0.77 0.92 -5.77
C VAL A 76 1.55 2.13 -6.23
N ARG A 77 1.64 3.14 -5.37
CA ARG A 77 2.40 4.37 -5.63
C ARG A 77 3.82 4.22 -5.07
N GLN A 78 4.83 4.39 -5.90
CA GLN A 78 6.22 4.39 -5.45
C GLN A 78 6.52 5.61 -4.56
N ILE A 79 7.35 5.42 -3.53
CA ILE A 79 7.82 6.47 -2.62
C ILE A 79 9.34 6.66 -2.68
#